data_AF-A0A8S4RH95-F1
#
_entry.id   AF-A0A8S4RH95-F1
#
_cell.length_a   1.000
_cell.length_b   1.000
_cell.length_c   1.000
_cell.angle_alpha   90.00
_cell.angle_beta   90.00
_cell.angle_gamma   90.00
#
_symmetry.space_group_name_H-M   'P 1'
#
loop_
_entity.id
_entity.type
_entity.pdbx_description
1 polymer ?
#
loop_
_entity_poly.entity_id
_entity_poly.type
_entity_poly.pdbx_seq_one_letter_code
_entity_poly.pdbx_strand_id
1 'polypeptide(L)' 'MAALSPSERRLMKELMSLMKEPPPGVTVDGDQASQNLTLWTVHMEGVPGTLYEGEKFVLQFKFTNKYPFDSPEVSILS' A
#
# COMPACT_ATOMS: atom_id res chain seq x y z
N MET A 1 9.46 24.91 -3.52
CA MET A 1 8.99 23.52 -3.31
C MET A 1 7.49 23.53 -3.53
N ALA A 2 6.96 22.72 -4.46
CA ALA A 2 5.52 22.65 -4.65
C ALA A 2 4.86 22.06 -3.39
N ALA A 3 3.76 22.65 -2.95
CA ALA A 3 3.00 22.11 -1.83
C ALA A 3 2.32 20.80 -2.24
N LEU A 4 2.33 19.81 -1.35
CA LEU A 4 1.63 18.54 -1.55
C LEU A 4 0.13 18.79 -1.79
N SER A 5 -0.41 18.13 -2.81
CA SER A 5 -1.84 18.07 -3.10
C SER A 5 -2.62 17.39 -1.95
N PRO A 6 -3.95 17.60 -1.88
CA PRO A 6 -4.77 16.93 -0.89
C PRO A 6 -4.67 15.39 -0.95
N SER A 7 -4.57 14.83 -2.16
CA SER A 7 -4.39 13.38 -2.38
C SER A 7 -3.05 12.91 -1.83
N GLU A 8 -1.94 13.58 -2.15
CA GLU A 8 -0.61 13.21 -1.64
C GLU A 8 -0.53 13.31 -0.10
N ARG A 9 -1.16 14.33 0.50
CA ARG A 9 -1.24 14.44 1.98
C ARG A 9 -2.02 13.26 2.59
N ARG A 10 -3.09 12.83 1.93
CA ARG A 10 -3.87 11.66 2.35
C ARG A 10 -3.03 10.39 2.28
N LEU A 11 -2.34 10.18 1.15
CA LEU A 11 -1.46 9.02 0.94
C LEU A 11 -0.29 8.98 1.92
N MET A 12 0.37 10.11 2.19
CA MET A 12 1.43 10.17 3.20
C MET A 12 0.93 9.78 4.59
N LYS A 13 -0.27 10.25 4.97
CA LYS A 13 -0.86 9.90 6.28
C LYS A 13 -1.16 8.41 6.38
N GLU A 14 -1.72 7.81 5.32
CA GLU A 14 -2.02 6.39 5.29
C GLU A 14 -0.74 5.54 5.26
N LEU A 15 0.27 5.91 4.48
CA LEU A 15 1.57 5.24 4.45
C LEU A 15 2.23 5.25 5.83
N MET A 16 2.28 6.41 6.49
CA MET A 16 2.81 6.52 7.86
C MET A 16 2.02 5.65 8.84
N SER A 17 0.69 5.60 8.72
CA SER A 17 -0.14 4.74 9.57
C SER A 17 0.16 3.26 9.34
N LEU A 18 0.28 2.85 8.08
CA LEU A 18 0.56 1.46 7.69
C LEU A 18 1.95 1.01 8.12
N MET A 19 2.96 1.88 8.04
CA MET A 19 4.31 1.59 8.52
C MET A 19 4.38 1.54 10.05
N LYS A 20 3.61 2.38 10.74
CA LYS A 20 3.60 2.45 12.20
C LYS A 20 2.87 1.27 12.84
N GLU A 21 1.71 0.93 12.29
CA GLU A 21 0.80 -0.09 12.80
C GLU A 21 0.33 -1.00 11.66
N PRO A 22 1.23 -1.86 11.12
CA PRO A 22 0.88 -2.74 10.03
C PRO A 22 -0.11 -3.83 10.49
N PRO A 23 -1.10 -4.21 9.66
CA PRO A 23 -1.93 -5.38 9.91
C PRO A 23 -1.07 -6.66 10.00
N PRO A 24 -1.52 -7.70 10.75
CA PRO A 24 -0.82 -8.97 10.80
C PRO A 24 -0.59 -9.57 9.40
N GLY A 25 0.64 -9.98 9.12
CA GLY A 25 1.04 -10.56 7.84
C GLY A 25 1.15 -9.56 6.69
N VAL A 26 0.98 -8.24 6.92
CA VAL A 26 1.06 -7.22 5.87
C VAL A 26 2.26 -6.31 6.10
N THR A 27 3.06 -6.06 5.07
CA THR A 27 4.11 -5.05 5.09
C THR A 27 4.11 -4.25 3.79
N VAL A 28 4.51 -2.98 3.86
CA VAL A 28 4.62 -2.09 2.68
C VAL A 28 6.08 -1.73 2.45
N ASP A 29 6.51 -1.68 1.19
CA ASP A 29 7.79 -1.11 0.80
C ASP A 29 7.74 0.42 0.94
N GLY A 30 8.07 0.89 2.14
CA GLY A 30 8.04 2.30 2.50
C GLY A 30 9.07 3.14 1.73
N ASP A 31 10.23 2.57 1.39
CA ASP A 31 11.27 3.27 0.64
C ASP A 31 10.78 3.53 -0.79
N GLN A 32 10.21 2.51 -1.45
CA GLN A 32 9.59 2.66 -2.76
C GLN A 32 8.41 3.64 -2.74
N ALA A 33 7.51 3.50 -1.75
CA ALA A 33 6.34 4.38 -1.63
C ALA A 33 6.74 5.84 -1.34
N SER A 34 7.86 6.08 -0.63
CA SER A 34 8.35 7.43 -0.37
C SER A 34 8.89 8.13 -1.63
N GLN A 35 9.43 7.36 -2.59
CA GLN A 35 9.89 7.87 -3.88
C GLN A 35 8.75 8.13 -4.85
N ASN A 36 7.69 7.31 -4.80
CA ASN A 36 6.47 7.50 -5.58
C ASN A 36 5.24 7.17 -4.73
N LEU A 37 4.64 8.19 -4.12
CA LEU A 37 3.48 8.05 -3.23
C LEU A 37 2.24 7.45 -3.92
N THR A 38 2.17 7.48 -5.25
CA THR A 38 1.03 6.94 -6.02
C THR A 38 1.18 5.46 -6.35
N LEU A 39 2.29 4.82 -5.97
CA LEU A 39 2.56 3.42 -6.23
C LEU A 39 3.09 2.74 -4.99
N TRP A 40 2.36 1.76 -4.44
CA TRP A 40 2.82 1.01 -3.27
C TRP A 40 2.96 -0.47 -3.61
N THR A 41 4.05 -1.04 -3.14
CA THR A 41 4.27 -2.50 -3.15
C THR A 41 3.99 -3.02 -1.75
N VAL A 42 3.06 -3.96 -1.63
CA VAL A 42 2.60 -4.52 -0.36
C VAL A 42 2.83 -6.02 -0.37
N HIS A 43 3.52 -6.53 0.63
CA HIS A 43 3.67 -7.95 0.87
C HIS A 43 2.58 -8.42 1.83
N MET A 44 1.98 -9.56 1.53
CA MET A 44 0.95 -10.19 2.35
C MET A 44 1.27 -11.67 2.55
N GLU A 45 1.19 -12.13 3.79
CA GLU A 45 1.27 -13.55 4.15
C GLU A 45 -0.12 -14.13 4.35
N GLY A 46 -0.36 -15.30 3.76
CA GLY A 46 -1.64 -15.97 3.85
C GLY A 46 -1.91 -16.49 5.27
N VAL A 47 -3.16 -16.31 5.69
CA VAL A 47 -3.58 -16.49 7.08
C VAL A 47 -3.60 -17.98 7.46
N PRO A 48 -3.17 -18.35 8.69
CA PRO A 48 -3.28 -19.72 9.19
C PRO A 48 -4.71 -20.26 9.19
N GLY A 49 -4.86 -21.56 8.91
CA GLY A 49 -6.15 -22.25 8.79
C GLY A 49 -6.87 -22.00 7.47
N THR A 50 -6.24 -21.34 6.49
CA THR A 50 -6.79 -21.13 5.15
C THR A 50 -6.02 -21.94 4.10
N LEU A 51 -6.58 -22.06 2.90
CA LEU A 51 -5.87 -22.67 1.75
C LEU A 51 -4.61 -21.90 1.34
N TYR A 52 -4.43 -20.68 1.84
CA TYR A 52 -3.30 -19.80 1.54
C TYR A 52 -2.28 -19.76 2.69
N GLU A 53 -2.45 -20.56 3.74
CA GLU A 53 -1.53 -20.57 4.88
C GLU A 53 -0.07 -20.70 4.44
N GLY A 54 0.76 -19.75 4.87
CA GLY A 54 2.20 -19.72 4.57
C GLY A 54 2.56 -19.20 3.16
N GLU A 55 1.56 -18.96 2.29
CA GLU A 55 1.78 -18.34 0.99
C GLU A 55 2.15 -16.86 1.14
N LYS A 56 2.99 -16.36 0.23
CA LYS A 56 3.44 -14.97 0.21
C LYS A 56 3.02 -14.32 -1.09
N PHE A 57 2.19 -13.29 -0.97
CA PHE A 57 1.70 -12.50 -2.09
C PHE A 57 2.39 -11.15 -2.13
N VAL A 58 2.65 -10.67 -3.33
CA VAL A 58 3.06 -9.29 -3.60
C VAL A 58 1.94 -8.59 -4.35
N LEU A 59 1.40 -7.54 -3.74
CA LEU A 59 0.35 -6.70 -4.29
C LEU A 59 0.93 -5.35 -4.72
N GLN A 60 0.46 -4.84 -5.84
CA GLN A 60 0.74 -3.48 -6.29
C GLN A 60 -0.54 -2.65 -6.16
N PHE A 61 -0.44 -1.54 -5.44
CA PHE A 61 -1.48 -0.53 -5.34
C PHE A 61 -1.08 0.67 -6.18
N LYS A 62 -1.97 1.12 -7.06
CA LYS A 62 -1.78 2.32 -7.87
C LYS A 62 -2.90 3.32 -7.62
N PHE A 63 -2.53 4.47 -7.09
CA PHE A 63 -3.44 5.54 -6.72
C PHE A 63 -3.56 6.57 -7.84
N THR A 64 -4.77 7.08 -8.05
CA THR A 64 -4.99 8.19 -8.96
C THR A 64 -4.92 9.52 -8.22
N ASN A 65 -4.78 10.62 -8.95
CA ASN A 65 -4.81 11.97 -8.37
C ASN A 65 -6.17 12.34 -7.74
N LYS A 66 -7.21 11.52 -7.98
CA LYS A 66 -8.55 11.69 -7.41
C LYS A 66 -8.77 10.85 -6.15
N TYR A 67 -7.79 10.06 -5.72
CA TYR A 67 -7.85 9.38 -4.43
C TYR A 67 -8.08 10.40 -3.29
N PRO A 68 -8.94 10.13 -2.29
CA PRO A 68 -9.66 8.88 -2.03
C PRO A 68 -11.06 8.76 -2.64
N PHE A 69 -11.46 9.68 -3.53
CA PHE A 69 -12.77 9.59 -4.20
C PHE A 69 -12.81 8.44 -5.20
N ASP A 70 -11.74 8.30 -5.98
CA ASP A 70 -11.51 7.11 -6.80
C ASP A 70 -10.74 6.07 -5.95
N SER A 71 -11.13 4.80 -6.07
CA SER A 71 -10.41 3.68 -5.47
C SER A 71 -9.05 3.45 -6.16
N PRO A 72 -8.05 2.90 -5.46
CA PRO A 72 -6.83 2.46 -6.10
C PRO A 72 -7.09 1.25 -7.00
N GLU A 73 -6.26 1.10 -8.02
CA GLU A 73 -6.12 -0.17 -8.75
C GLU A 73 -5.23 -1.11 -7.91
N VAL A 74 -5.62 -2.38 -7.81
CA VAL A 74 -4.89 -3.40 -7.07
C VAL A 74 -4.64 -4.60 -7.98
N SER A 75 -3.39 -5.03 -8.09
CA SER A 75 -2.99 -6.22 -8.84
C SER A 75 -2.07 -7.11 -8.02
N ILE A 76 -2.14 -8.43 -8.27
CA ILE A 76 -1.18 -9.41 -7.73
C ILE A 76 -0.01 -9.48 -8.71
N LEU A 77 1.20 -9.33 -8.20
CA LEU A 77 2.44 -9.46 -8.97
C LEU A 77 3.01 -10.88 -8.91
N SER A 78 2.90 -11.53 -7.74
CA SER A 78 3.32 -12.91 -7.48
C SER A 78 2.60 -13.47 -6.26
#